data_AF-A0AAV3V321-F1
#
_entry.id   AF-A0AAV3V321-F1
#
_cell.length_a   1.000
_cell.length_b   1.000
_cell.length_c   1.000
_cell.angle_alpha   90.00
_cell.angle_beta   90.00
_cell.angle_gamma   90.00
#
_symmetry.space_group_name_H-M   'P 1'
#
loop_
_entity.id
_entity.type
_entity.pdbx_description
1 polymer ?
#
loop_
_entity_poly.entity_id
_entity_poly.type
_entity_poly.pdbx_seq_one_letter_code
_entity_poly.pdbx_strand_id
1 'polypeptide(L)'
;MNKINLEHPFTPPELSVLNQEITALLNSEALDEQSFHSLSVKRDRCINNYLSTLDQAQKAQFCEAEIKVNDALVDCAQRLFNQSLKELSGLIRGRKAVKKYY
;
A
#
# COMPACT_ATOMS: atom_id res chain seq x y z
N MET A 1 10.46 -0.17 9.10
CA MET A 1 10.52 0.58 7.83
C MET A 1 10.21 -0.37 6.69
N ASN A 2 9.00 -0.29 6.16
CA ASN A 2 8.59 -1.06 4.99
C ASN A 2 9.21 -0.38 3.76
N LYS A 3 10.43 -0.81 3.38
CA LYS A 3 11.05 -0.35 2.13
C LYS A 3 10.35 -1.04 0.96
N ILE A 4 9.22 -0.48 0.55
CA ILE A 4 8.59 -0.82 -0.72
C ILE A 4 9.04 0.20 -1.77
N ASN A 5 9.35 -0.29 -2.97
CA ASN A 5 9.59 0.58 -4.12
C ASN A 5 8.33 0.55 -4.99
N LEU A 6 7.65 1.68 -5.07
CA LEU A 6 6.44 1.83 -5.88
C LEU A 6 6.72 2.43 -7.27
N GLU A 7 7.99 2.74 -7.58
CA GLU A 7 8.38 3.33 -8.86
C GLU A 7 8.97 2.27 -9.79
N HIS A 8 8.66 2.41 -11.09
CA HIS A 8 9.19 1.59 -12.17
C HIS A 8 9.53 2.49 -13.39
N PRO A 9 10.27 1.99 -14.40
CA PRO A 9 10.78 2.82 -15.50
C PRO A 9 9.72 3.54 -16.35
N PHE A 10 8.45 3.14 -16.24
CA PHE A 10 7.34 3.69 -17.00
C PHE A 10 6.37 4.52 -16.13
N THR A 11 6.73 4.78 -14.87
CA THR A 11 5.90 5.56 -13.94
C THR A 11 5.84 7.02 -14.40
N PRO A 12 4.66 7.58 -14.69
CA PRO A 12 4.53 8.99 -15.01
C PRO A 12 4.77 9.87 -13.77
N PRO A 13 5.17 11.14 -13.94
CA PRO A 13 5.47 12.04 -12.83
C PRO A 13 4.31 12.17 -11.84
N GLU A 14 3.07 12.22 -12.34
CA GLU A 14 1.86 12.30 -11.51
C GLU A 14 1.70 11.08 -10.59
N LEU A 15 2.03 9.89 -11.10
CA LEU A 15 1.98 8.64 -10.33
C LEU A 15 3.14 8.55 -9.33
N SER A 16 4.32 9.08 -9.67
CA SER A 16 5.47 9.14 -8.76
C SER A 16 5.15 9.95 -7.50
N VAL A 17 4.48 11.09 -7.62
CA VAL A 17 4.05 11.89 -6.46
C VAL A 17 3.13 11.08 -5.55
N LEU A 18 2.12 10.41 -6.11
CA LEU A 18 1.20 9.55 -5.33
C LEU A 18 1.93 8.38 -4.67
N ASN A 19 2.88 7.76 -5.37
CA ASN A 19 3.71 6.67 -4.86
C ASN A 19 4.58 7.13 -3.67
N GLN A 20 5.12 8.35 -3.73
CA GLN A 20 5.89 8.95 -2.63
C GLN A 20 5.01 9.25 -1.42
N GLU A 21 3.81 9.81 -1.63
CA GLU A 21 2.83 10.05 -0.56
C GLU A 21 2.41 8.74 0.13
N ILE A 22 2.12 7.69 -0.64
CA ILE A 22 1.78 6.36 -0.10
C ILE A 22 2.97 5.79 0.68
N THR A 23 4.19 5.90 0.15
CA THR A 23 5.39 5.40 0.82
C THR A 23 5.66 6.17 2.12
N ALA A 24 5.43 7.48 2.14
CA ALA A 24 5.55 8.29 3.34
C ALA A 24 4.51 7.86 4.40
N LEU A 25 3.26 7.67 3.98
CA LEU A 25 2.18 7.23 4.86
C LEU A 25 2.45 5.84 5.45
N LEU A 26 2.97 4.91 4.65
CA LEU A 26 3.32 3.55 5.09
C LEU A 26 4.54 3.48 6.02
N ASN A 27 5.36 4.53 6.05
CA ASN A 27 6.47 4.67 6.98
C ASN A 27 6.12 5.48 8.24
N SER A 28 4.90 6.02 8.33
CA SER A 28 4.37 6.65 9.55
C SER A 28 4.22 5.62 10.68
N GLU A 29 4.42 6.05 11.93
CA GLU A 29 4.17 5.22 13.12
C GLU A 29 2.70 4.84 13.28
N ALA A 30 1.80 5.76 12.91
CA ALA A 30 0.37 5.53 12.89
C ALA A 30 -0.11 5.59 11.44
N LEU A 31 -0.54 4.45 10.91
CA LEU A 31 -1.14 4.36 9.59
C LEU A 31 -2.56 4.92 9.66
N ASP A 32 -2.81 6.03 8.96
CA ASP A 32 -4.17 6.49 8.72
C ASP A 32 -4.79 5.69 7.56
N GLU A 33 -5.64 4.72 7.90
CA GLU A 33 -6.34 3.86 6.95
C GLU A 33 -7.19 4.65 5.95
N GLN A 34 -7.79 5.77 6.39
CA GLN A 34 -8.64 6.58 5.53
C GLN A 34 -7.82 7.34 4.49
N SER A 35 -6.68 7.90 4.89
CA SER A 35 -5.72 8.50 3.96
C SER A 35 -5.13 7.44 3.02
N PHE A 36 -4.79 6.26 3.52
CA PHE A 36 -4.23 5.18 2.70
C PHE A 36 -5.21 4.70 1.63
N HIS A 37 -6.48 4.50 1.99
CA HIS A 37 -7.54 4.18 1.05
C HIS A 37 -7.74 5.29 0.01
N SER A 38 -7.80 6.55 0.46
CA SER A 38 -7.99 7.70 -0.43
C SER A 38 -6.87 7.84 -1.45
N LEU A 39 -5.62 7.65 -1.02
CA LEU A 39 -4.45 7.66 -1.90
C LEU A 39 -4.45 6.47 -2.87
N SER A 40 -4.85 5.29 -2.41
CA SER A 40 -4.98 4.09 -3.26
C SER A 40 -5.99 4.30 -4.38
N VAL A 41 -7.15 4.90 -4.08
CA VAL A 41 -8.18 5.23 -5.09
C VAL A 41 -7.66 6.30 -6.07
N LYS A 42 -6.95 7.32 -5.58
CA LYS A 42 -6.33 8.34 -6.45
C LYS A 42 -5.29 7.71 -7.40
N ARG A 43 -4.47 6.81 -6.87
CA ARG A 43 -3.46 6.06 -7.63
C ARG A 43 -4.09 5.22 -8.73
N ASP A 44 -5.12 4.44 -8.41
CA ASP A 44 -5.88 3.64 -9.39
C ASP A 44 -6.47 4.51 -10.51
N ARG A 45 -7.09 5.65 -10.15
CA ARG A 45 -7.62 6.59 -11.13
C ARG A 45 -6.53 7.17 -12.04
N CYS A 46 -5.38 7.54 -11.48
CA CYS A 46 -4.24 8.06 -12.24
C CYS A 46 -3.72 7.00 -13.23
N ILE A 47 -3.57 5.75 -12.78
CA ILE A 47 -3.17 4.62 -13.62
C ILE A 47 -4.17 4.40 -14.76
N ASN A 48 -5.46 4.34 -14.46
CA ASN A 48 -6.50 4.14 -15.48
C ASN A 48 -6.53 5.27 -16.51
N ASN A 49 -6.36 6.52 -16.07
CA ASN A 49 -6.24 7.66 -16.98
C ASN A 49 -4.99 7.55 -17.86
N TYR A 50 -3.84 7.20 -17.28
CA TYR A 50 -2.59 7.05 -18.03
C TYR A 50 -2.64 5.88 -19.02
N LEU A 51 -3.24 4.76 -18.62
CA LEU A 51 -3.52 3.65 -19.53
C LEU A 51 -4.39 4.10 -20.69
N SER A 52 -5.36 5.00 -20.51
CA SER A 52 -6.19 5.48 -21.63
C SER A 52 -5.41 6.24 -22.71
N THR A 53 -4.27 6.87 -22.36
CA THR A 53 -3.46 7.69 -23.27
C THR A 53 -2.35 6.91 -23.99
N LEU A 54 -2.02 5.70 -23.52
CA LEU A 54 -0.96 4.87 -24.08
C LEU A 54 -1.40 4.03 -25.29
N ASP A 55 -0.45 3.74 -26.17
CA ASP A 55 -0.65 2.79 -27.28
C ASP A 55 -0.51 1.32 -26.80
N GLN A 56 -1.02 0.35 -27.56
CA GLN A 56 -1.14 -1.04 -27.14
C GLN A 56 0.19 -1.68 -26.69
N ALA A 57 1.29 -1.38 -27.38
CA ALA A 57 2.61 -1.89 -27.03
C ALA A 57 3.14 -1.28 -25.70
N GLN A 58 2.95 0.02 -25.50
CA GLN A 58 3.35 0.72 -24.27
C GLN A 58 2.47 0.32 -23.08
N LYS A 59 1.17 0.11 -23.31
CA LYS A 59 0.23 -0.44 -22.32
C LYS A 59 0.71 -1.76 -21.76
N ALA A 60 1.11 -2.70 -22.63
CA ALA A 60 1.58 -4.01 -22.19
C ALA A 60 2.82 -3.90 -21.28
N GLN A 61 3.81 -3.09 -21.67
CA GLN A 61 5.03 -2.87 -20.89
C GLN A 61 4.75 -2.18 -19.55
N PHE A 62 3.86 -1.17 -19.56
CA PHE A 62 3.45 -0.49 -18.35
C PHE A 62 2.70 -1.45 -17.41
N CYS A 63 1.70 -2.18 -17.90
CA CYS A 63 0.93 -3.13 -17.09
C CYS A 63 1.80 -4.21 -16.46
N GLU A 64 2.77 -4.78 -17.19
CA GLU A 64 3.66 -5.80 -16.63
C GLU A 64 4.51 -5.27 -15.48
N ALA A 65 5.03 -4.04 -15.61
CA ALA A 65 5.79 -3.39 -14.56
C ALA A 65 4.89 -2.99 -13.37
N GLU A 66 3.71 -2.45 -13.66
CA GLU A 66 2.74 -1.96 -12.69
C GLU A 66 2.14 -3.09 -11.85
N ILE A 67 1.89 -4.27 -12.43
CA ILE A 67 1.44 -5.46 -11.68
C ILE A 67 2.44 -5.81 -10.57
N LYS A 68 3.75 -5.84 -10.88
CA LYS A 68 4.80 -6.17 -9.89
C LYS A 68 4.82 -5.17 -8.73
N VAL A 69 4.59 -3.89 -9.04
CA VAL A 69 4.50 -2.83 -8.03
C VAL A 69 3.23 -2.97 -7.20
N ASN A 70 2.10 -3.25 -7.84
CA ASN A 70 0.81 -3.39 -7.17
C ASN A 70 0.81 -4.61 -6.24
N ASP A 71 1.39 -5.73 -6.66
CA ASP A 71 1.57 -6.92 -5.83
C ASP A 71 2.42 -6.60 -4.59
N ALA A 72 3.53 -5.86 -4.75
CA ALA A 72 4.36 -5.43 -3.63
C ALA A 72 3.62 -4.52 -2.65
N LEU A 73 2.72 -3.66 -3.14
CA LEU A 73 1.86 -2.81 -2.32
C LEU A 73 0.83 -3.64 -1.55
N VAL A 74 0.17 -4.59 -2.21
CA VAL A 74 -0.81 -5.50 -1.59
C VAL A 74 -0.14 -6.35 -0.50
N ASP A 75 1.03 -6.92 -0.77
CA ASP A 75 1.81 -7.68 0.21
C ASP A 75 2.22 -6.83 1.42
N CYS A 76 2.51 -5.54 1.20
CA CYS A 76 2.79 -4.62 2.29
C CYS A 76 1.54 -4.35 3.14
N ALA A 77 0.41 -4.04 2.50
CA ALA A 77 -0.86 -3.80 3.20
C ALA A 77 -1.31 -5.04 4.00
N GLN A 78 -1.17 -6.24 3.42
CA GLN A 78 -1.51 -7.49 4.09
C GLN A 78 -0.62 -7.75 5.31
N ARG A 79 0.68 -7.46 5.23
CA ARG A 79 1.61 -7.58 6.36
C ARG A 79 1.23 -6.62 7.50
N LEU A 80 0.93 -5.37 7.18
CA LEU A 80 0.48 -4.38 8.16
C LEU A 80 -0.81 -4.82 8.86
N PHE A 81 -1.79 -5.28 8.09
CA PHE A 81 -3.04 -5.80 8.63
C PHE A 81 -2.83 -6.99 9.57
N ASN A 82 -1.99 -7.95 9.16
CA ASN A 82 -1.66 -9.12 9.99
C ASN A 82 -0.92 -8.72 11.28
N GLN A 83 -0.08 -7.69 11.23
CA GLN A 83 0.60 -7.16 12.41
C GLN A 83 -0.41 -6.55 13.39
N SER A 84 -1.32 -5.69 12.93
CA SER A 84 -2.39 -5.10 13.75
C SER A 84 -3.28 -6.18 14.40
N LEU A 85 -3.65 -7.22 13.64
CA LEU A 85 -4.40 -8.36 14.18
C LEU A 85 -3.65 -9.10 15.29
N LYS A 86 -2.34 -9.32 15.11
CA LYS A 86 -1.50 -10.01 16.10
C LYS A 86 -1.38 -9.20 17.39
N GLU A 87 -1.21 -7.88 17.28
CA GLU A 87 -1.17 -6.96 18.42
C GLU A 87 -2.49 -6.98 19.20
N LEU A 88 -3.63 -6.88 18.50
CA LEU A 88 -4.96 -6.98 19.11
C LEU A 88 -5.17 -8.31 19.83
N SER A 89 -4.80 -9.43 19.18
CA SER A 89 -4.88 -10.76 19.78
C SER A 89 -4.04 -10.88 21.06
N GLY A 90 -2.82 -10.30 21.04
CA GLY A 90 -1.95 -10.22 22.20
C GLY A 90 -2.59 -9.46 23.37
N LEU A 91 -3.20 -8.30 23.10
CA LEU A 91 -3.89 -7.49 24.11
C LEU A 91 -5.07 -8.25 24.74
N ILE A 92 -5.87 -8.95 23.95
CA ILE A 92 -7.00 -9.75 24.45
C ILE A 92 -6.50 -10.86 25.40
N ARG A 93 -5.41 -11.54 25.05
CA ARG A 93 -4.79 -12.57 25.92
C ARG A 93 -4.22 -11.96 27.20
N GLY A 94 -3.54 -10.81 27.09
CA GLY A 94 -3.04 -10.05 28.25
C GLY A 94 -4.17 -9.68 29.22
N ARG A 95 -5.29 -9.15 28.69
CA ARG A 95 -6.48 -8.81 29.48
C ARG A 95 -7.09 -10.05 30.17
N LYS A 96 -7.14 -11.20 29.49
CA LYS A 96 -7.60 -12.46 30.10
C LYS A 96 -6.67 -12.97 31.21
N ALA A 97 -5.36 -12.85 31.05
CA ALA A 97 -4.39 -13.25 32.05
C ALA A 97 -4.51 -12.38 33.31
N VAL A 98 -4.57 -11.04 33.15
CA VAL A 98 -4.75 -10.12 34.29
C VAL A 98 -6.02 -10.46 35.09
N LYS A 99 -7.15 -10.70 34.42
CA LYS A 99 -8.41 -11.13 35.07
C LYS A 99 -8.39 -12.51 35.74
N LYS A 100 -7.34 -13.32 35.52
CA LYS A 100 -7.22 -14.66 36.09
C LYS A 100 -6.32 -14.67 37.34
N TYR A 101 -5.41 -13.70 37.44
CA TYR A 101 -4.45 -13.56 38.54
C TYR A 101 -4.79 -12.41 39.50
N TYR A 102 -5.76 -11.58 39.14
CA TYR A 102 -6.49 -10.63 39.99
C TYR A 102 -7.98 -10.89 39.86
#